data_AF-A0A357T1I9-F1
#
_entry.id   AF-A0A357T1I9-F1
#
_cell.length_a   1.000
_cell.length_b   1.000
_cell.length_c   1.000
_cell.angle_alpha   90.00
_cell.angle_beta   90.00
_cell.angle_gamma   90.00
#
_symmetry.space_group_name_H-M   'P 1'
#
loop_
_entity.id
_entity.type
_entity.pdbx_description
1 polymer ?
#
loop_
_entity_poly.entity_id
_entity_poly.type
_entity_poly.pdbx_seq_one_letter_code
_entity_poly.pdbx_strand_id
1 'polypeptide(L)' 'WGSKIVVTGDITQIDLPKGQVSGLVEASQVLQDVSGIALIYLEDKDVVRHEMVQKIIQAYERRPKTVE' A
#
# COMPACT_ATOMS: atom_id res chain seq x y z
N TRP A 1 -29.13 -11.03 -3.35
CA TRP A 1 -27.94 -11.72 -2.79
C TRP A 1 -26.79 -11.54 -3.77
N GLY A 2 -25.59 -11.17 -3.31
CA GLY A 2 -24.42 -10.97 -4.19
C GLY A 2 -23.66 -9.65 -4.03
N SER A 3 -23.83 -8.91 -2.94
CA SER A 3 -23.00 -7.73 -2.68
C SER A 3 -21.57 -8.14 -2.34
N LYS A 4 -20.60 -7.47 -2.95
CA LYS A 4 -19.18 -7.55 -2.58
C LYS A 4 -18.72 -6.18 -2.11
N ILE A 5 -17.83 -6.16 -1.13
CA ILE A 5 -17.18 -4.95 -0.65
C ILE A 5 -15.68 -5.11 -0.92
N VAL A 6 -15.05 -4.03 -1.37
CA VAL A 6 -13.61 -3.93 -1.52
C VAL A 6 -13.16 -2.74 -0.70
N VAL A 7 -12.21 -2.96 0.21
CA VAL A 7 -11.54 -1.92 0.97
C VAL A 7 -10.11 -1.85 0.45
N THR A 8 -9.66 -0.65 0.12
CA THR A 8 -8.31 -0.39 -0.38
C THR A 8 -7.56 0.53 0.58
N GLY A 9 -6.24 0.46 0.57
CA GLY A 9 -5.39 1.33 1.37
C GLY A 9 -3.90 1.07 1.09
N ASP A 10 -3.05 1.98 1.57
CA ASP A 10 -1.60 1.90 1.45
C ASP A 10 -1.00 1.80 2.86
N ILE A 11 -0.42 0.64 3.17
CA ILE A 11 0.19 0.37 4.48
C ILE A 11 1.41 1.23 4.77
N THR A 12 1.99 1.89 3.76
CA THR A 12 3.13 2.80 3.92
C THR A 12 2.73 4.21 4.32
N GLN A 13 1.44 4.56 4.17
CA GLN A 13 0.89 5.87 4.48
C GLN A 13 0.21 5.88 5.85
N ILE A 14 1.00 5.76 6.92
CA ILE A 14 0.52 5.88 8.30
C ILE A 14 0.78 7.29 8.79
N ASP A 15 -0.27 8.12 8.87
CA ASP A 15 -0.23 9.51 9.31
C ASP A 15 -0.72 9.71 10.77
N LEU A 16 -0.78 8.62 11.54
CA LEU A 16 -1.29 8.63 12.90
C LEU A 16 -0.28 9.20 13.92
N PRO A 17 -0.79 9.76 15.05
CA PRO A 17 0.07 10.15 16.17
C PRO A 17 0.95 9.00 16.68
N LYS A 18 2.12 9.34 17.21
CA LYS A 18 3.07 8.34 17.75
C LYS A 18 2.39 7.44 18.79
N GLY A 19 2.62 6.14 18.66
CA GLY A 19 2.08 5.12 19.55
C GLY A 19 0.69 4.60 19.17
N GLN A 20 0.06 5.14 18.12
CA GLN A 20 -1.16 4.56 17.57
C GLN A 20 -0.85 3.44 16.57
N VAL A 21 -1.65 2.39 16.62
CA VAL A 21 -1.61 1.29 15.65
C VAL A 21 -2.45 1.68 14.44
N SER A 22 -1.95 1.38 13.23
CA SER A 22 -2.73 1.56 12.01
C SER A 22 -3.89 0.57 11.96
N GLY A 23 -5.11 1.07 11.85
CA GLY A 23 -6.31 0.22 11.73
C GLY A 23 -6.29 -0.67 10.49
N LEU A 24 -5.64 -0.25 9.39
CA LEU A 24 -5.47 -1.09 8.21
C LEU A 24 -4.51 -2.26 8.47
N VAL A 25 -3.41 -2.00 9.20
CA VAL A 25 -2.45 -3.03 9.58
C VAL A 25 -3.09 -4.01 10.56
N GLU A 26 -3.77 -3.51 11.59
CA GLU A 26 -4.51 -4.32 12.56
C GLU A 26 -5.58 -5.16 11.88
N ALA A 27 -6.42 -4.57 11.02
CA ALA A 27 -7.46 -5.30 10.30
C ALA A 27 -6.87 -6.41 9.42
N SER A 28 -5.74 -6.17 8.75
CA SER A 28 -5.08 -7.21 7.95
C SER A 28 -4.62 -8.41 8.79
N GLN A 29 -4.19 -8.18 10.04
CA GLN A 29 -3.79 -9.24 10.95
C GLN A 29 -4.99 -9.99 11.51
N VAL A 30 -6.03 -9.28 11.95
CA VAL A 30 -7.24 -9.86 12.54
C VAL A 30 -8.04 -10.66 11.52
N LEU A 31 -8.07 -10.21 10.26
CA LEU A 31 -8.91 -10.82 9.22
C LEU A 31 -8.20 -11.90 8.39
N GLN A 32 -6.91 -12.17 8.63
CA GLN A 32 -6.10 -13.08 7.80
C GLN A 32 -6.68 -14.51 7.70
N ASP A 33 -7.34 -14.98 8.77
CA ASP A 33 -7.88 -16.35 8.88
C ASP A 33 -9.41 -16.40 8.73
N VAL A 34 -10.05 -15.28 8.39
CA VAL A 34 -11.52 -15.21 8.28
C VAL A 34 -11.98 -15.75 6.93
N SER A 35 -12.68 -16.88 6.96
CA SER A 35 -13.27 -17.49 5.77
C SER A 35 -14.21 -16.52 5.03
N GLY A 36 -13.98 -16.36 3.73
CA GLY A 36 -14.77 -15.48 2.86
C GLY A 36 -14.18 -14.07 2.69
N ILE A 37 -13.07 -13.76 3.37
CA ILE A 37 -12.28 -12.53 3.16
C ILE A 37 -10.98 -12.90 2.46
N ALA A 38 -10.58 -12.09 1.48
CA ALA A 38 -9.29 -12.21 0.81
C ALA A 38 -8.48 -10.93 1.05
N LEU A 39 -7.22 -11.09 1.44
CA LEU A 39 -6.25 -10.01 1.52
C LEU A 39 -5.38 -10.04 0.27
N ILE A 40 -5.40 -8.94 -0.50
CA ILE A 40 -4.64 -8.81 -1.75
C ILE A 40 -3.62 -7.70 -1.57
N TYR A 41 -2.34 -8.04 -1.70
CA TYR A 41 -1.23 -7.11 -1.66
C TYR A 41 -0.73 -6.87 -3.09
N LEU A 42 -0.68 -5.60 -3.49
CA LEU A 42 -0.15 -5.20 -4.79
C LEU A 42 1.30 -4.75 -4.63
N GLU A 43 2.15 -5.20 -5.54
CA GLU A 43 3.55 -4.81 -5.62
C GLU A 43 3.76 -3.81 -6.77
N ASP A 44 4.97 -3.23 -6.88
CA ASP A 44 5.29 -2.27 -7.94
C ASP A 44 5.05 -2.79 -9.35
N LYS A 45 5.19 -4.09 -9.56
CA LYS A 45 4.94 -4.77 -10.84
C LYS A 45 3.46 -4.81 -11.22
N ASP A 46 2.56 -4.69 -10.24
CA ASP A 46 1.11 -4.71 -10.44
C ASP A 46 0.57 -3.31 -10.80
N VAL A 47 1.41 -2.28 -10.70
CA VAL A 47 1.02 -0.90 -10.99
C VAL A 47 1.40 -0.51 -12.41
N VAL A 48 0.39 -0.41 -13.28
CA VAL A 48 0.54 0.15 -14.62
C VAL A 48 0.69 1.67 -14.50
N ARG A 49 1.88 2.18 -14.85
CA ARG A 49 2.20 3.61 -14.85
C ARG A 49 2.46 4.05 -16.29
N HIS A 50 2.04 5.28 -16.61
CA HIS A 50 2.39 5.90 -17.89
C HIS A 50 3.92 6.00 -18.02
N GLU A 51 4.47 5.81 -19.23
CA GLU A 51 5.92 5.78 -19.49
C GLU A 51 6.64 7.02 -18.93
N MET A 52 6.05 8.20 -19.09
CA MET A 52 6.60 9.45 -18.53
C MET A 52 6.71 9.44 -17.01
N VAL A 53 5.74 8.87 -16.30
CA VAL A 53 5.76 8.79 -14.84
C VAL A 53 6.89 7.86 -14.39
N GLN A 54 7.08 6.73 -15.06
CA GLN A 54 8.18 5.81 -14.78
C GLN A 54 9.54 6.48 -14.97
N LYS A 55 9.73 7.25 -16.07
CA LYS A 55 10.95 8.02 -16.31
C LYS A 55 11.24 9.02 -15.20
N ILE A 56 10.22 9.70 -14.69
CA ILE A 56 10.36 10.64 -13.55
C ILE A 56 10.79 9.89 -12.30
N ILE A 57 10.15 8.78 -11.94
CA ILE A 57 10.50 7.98 -10.75
C ILE A 57 11.96 7.52 -10.82
N GLN A 58 12.38 6.93 -11.94
CA GLN A 58 13.76 6.46 -12.14
C GLN A 58 14.79 7.60 -12.02
N ALA A 59 14.44 8.82 -12.43
CA ALA A 59 15.33 9.97 -12.28
C ALA A 59 15.55 10.34 -10.80
N TYR A 60 14.50 10.26 -9.96
CA TYR A 60 14.60 10.50 -8.53
C TYR A 60 15.36 9.39 -7.80
N GLU A 61 15.19 8.12 -8.18
CA GLU A 61 15.90 6.99 -7.58
C GLU A 61 17.42 7.04 -7.81
N ARG A 62 17.85 7.55 -8.97
CA ARG A 62 19.28 7.70 -9.31
C ARG A 62 19.95 8.87 -8.61
N ARG A 63 19.18 9.79 -8.01
CA ARG A 63 19.74 10.92 -7.29
C ARG A 63 20.38 10.40 -6.00
N PRO A 64 21.68 10.59 -5.76
CA PRO A 64 22.28 10.25 -4.49
C PRO A 64 21.54 11.00 -3.40
N LYS A 65 21.11 10.29 -2.34
CA LYS A 65 20.54 10.93 -1.16
C LYS A 65 21.65 11.80 -0.57
N THR A 66 21.59 13.10 -0.80
CA THR A 66 22.39 14.04 -0.02
C THR A 66 21.93 13.85 1.41
N VAL A 67 22.79 13.23 2.21
CA VAL A 67 22.64 13.17 3.65
C VAL A 67 22.93 14.60 4.13
N GLU A 68 21.89 15.29 4.60
CA GLU A 68 22.07 16.40 5.54
C GLU A 68 22.17 15.84 6.96
#